data_AF-A0A1E3WC31-F1
#
_entry.id   AF-A0A1E3WC31-F1
#
_cell.length_a   1.000
_cell.length_b   1.000
_cell.length_c   1.000
_cell.angle_alpha   90.00
_cell.angle_beta   90.00
_cell.angle_gamma   90.00
#
_symmetry.space_group_name_H-M   'P 1'
#
loop_
_entity.id
_entity.type
_entity.pdbx_description
1 polymer ?
#
loop_
_entity_poly.entity_id
_entity_poly.type
_entity_poly.pdbx_seq_one_letter_code
_entity_poly.pdbx_strand_id
1 'polypeptide(L)'
;MKRRGLIYFDDGSVEGSTAGEIAKDLELEYSTAQVRLDGATLDKALAELEAAAKAQGAAIGVAKAEPGTAKRIADWAGSLEEKGLVLVPVSAAMRSPRQS
;
A
#
# COMPACT_ATOMS: atom_id res chain seq x y z
N MET A 1 -5.59 17.68 7.92
CA MET A 1 -4.67 16.54 8.12
C MET A 1 -3.72 16.78 9.28
N LYS A 2 -2.70 17.66 9.16
CA LYS A 2 -1.64 17.91 10.17
C LYS A 2 -2.12 18.06 11.63
N ARG A 3 -3.04 19.00 11.88
CA ARG A 3 -3.56 19.28 13.25
C ARG A 3 -4.33 18.12 13.91
N ARG A 4 -4.68 17.09 13.15
CA ARG A 4 -5.43 15.92 13.62
C ARG A 4 -4.59 14.64 13.66
N GLY A 5 -3.28 14.72 13.41
CA GLY A 5 -2.39 13.54 13.37
C GLY A 5 -2.75 12.56 12.25
N LEU A 6 -3.32 13.05 11.15
CA LEU A 6 -3.73 12.21 10.01
C LEU A 6 -2.63 12.16 8.94
N ILE A 7 -2.42 10.98 8.40
CA ILE A 7 -1.50 10.67 7.30
C ILE A 7 -2.24 10.88 5.97
N TYR A 8 -1.55 11.43 4.97
CA TYR A 8 -2.06 11.45 3.60
C TYR A 8 -1.52 10.23 2.84
N PHE A 9 -2.42 9.49 2.21
CA PHE A 9 -2.06 8.34 1.40
C PHE A 9 -2.55 8.55 -0.03
N ASP A 10 -1.62 8.49 -0.98
CA ASP A 10 -1.87 8.60 -2.42
C ASP A 10 -2.04 7.19 -3.01
N ASP A 11 -3.13 6.94 -3.72
CA ASP A 11 -3.38 5.63 -4.33
C ASP A 11 -2.58 5.37 -5.61
N GLY A 12 -1.77 6.35 -6.03
CA GLY A 12 -0.91 6.28 -7.21
C GLY A 12 -1.69 6.31 -8.53
N SER A 13 -2.99 6.62 -8.51
CA SER A 13 -3.84 6.68 -9.70
C SER A 13 -3.39 7.73 -10.73
N VAL A 14 -2.69 8.77 -10.28
CA VAL A 14 -2.14 9.85 -11.10
C VAL A 14 -0.63 9.69 -11.22
N GLU A 15 -0.16 9.41 -12.43
CA GLU A 15 1.27 9.39 -12.74
C GLU A 15 1.88 10.79 -12.58
N GLY A 16 3.00 10.89 -11.85
CA GLY A 16 3.63 12.18 -11.57
C GLY A 16 2.84 13.09 -10.62
N SER A 17 2.02 12.52 -9.73
CA SER A 17 1.27 13.26 -8.69
C SER A 17 2.18 14.25 -7.93
N THR A 18 1.76 15.52 -7.86
CA THR A 18 2.43 16.56 -7.06
C THR A 18 2.11 16.45 -5.56
N ALA A 19 1.28 15.47 -5.15
CA ALA A 19 0.87 15.31 -3.77
C ALA A 19 2.05 15.06 -2.82
N GLY A 20 3.10 14.37 -3.28
CA GLY A 20 4.32 14.15 -2.50
C GLY A 20 5.08 15.45 -2.21
N GLU A 21 5.21 16.33 -3.20
CA GLU A 21 5.86 17.64 -3.04
C GLU A 21 5.06 18.53 -2.09
N ILE A 22 3.74 18.60 -2.29
CA ILE A 22 2.83 19.37 -1.43
C ILE A 22 2.86 18.84 0.01
N ALA A 23 2.88 17.52 0.20
CA ALA A 23 2.93 16.93 1.53
C ALA A 23 4.26 17.24 2.23
N LYS A 24 5.37 17.26 1.50
CA LYS A 24 6.68 17.68 2.01
C LYS A 24 6.64 19.13 2.47
N ASP A 25 6.11 20.04 1.66
CA ASP A 25 6.00 21.47 2.00
C ASP A 25 5.11 21.72 3.23
N LEU A 26 4.09 20.88 3.42
CA LEU A 26 3.19 20.96 4.56
C LEU A 26 3.69 20.17 5.79
N GLU A 27 4.83 19.49 5.68
CA GLU A 27 5.36 18.51 6.65
C GLU A 27 4.27 17.53 7.12
N LEU A 28 3.58 16.94 6.13
CA LEU A 28 2.61 15.87 6.33
C LEU A 28 3.30 14.52 6.16
N GLU A 29 2.94 13.56 7.02
CA GLU A 29 3.27 12.17 6.77
C GLU A 29 2.56 11.72 5.48
N TYR A 30 3.35 11.21 4.52
CA TYR A 30 2.92 10.89 3.16
C TYR A 30 3.49 9.54 2.71
N SER A 31 2.65 8.75 2.04
CA SER A 31 3.09 7.58 1.27
C SER A 31 2.20 7.42 0.04
N THR A 32 2.75 6.80 -1.00
CA THR A 32 1.99 6.36 -2.18
C THR A 32 1.84 4.83 -2.17
N ALA A 33 0.84 4.30 -2.87
CA ALA A 33 0.70 2.87 -3.12
C ALA A 33 1.81 2.37 -4.06
N GLN A 34 2.41 1.22 -3.75
CA GLN A 34 3.42 0.61 -4.62
C GLN A 34 2.79 -0.23 -5.73
N VAL A 35 1.61 -0.82 -5.47
CA VAL A 35 0.96 -1.73 -6.42
C VAL A 35 -0.54 -1.42 -6.50
N ARG A 36 -1.05 -1.21 -7.73
CA ARG A 36 -2.49 -1.23 -7.99
C ARG A 36 -2.93 -2.63 -8.37
N LEU A 37 -3.86 -3.17 -7.61
CA LEU A 37 -4.38 -4.52 -7.78
C LEU A 37 -5.45 -4.60 -8.89
N ASP A 38 -5.95 -3.45 -9.36
CA ASP A 38 -7.03 -3.39 -10.37
C ASP A 38 -6.54 -3.37 -11.83
N GLY A 39 -5.23 -3.16 -12.08
CA GLY A 39 -4.68 -2.95 -13.44
C GLY A 39 -4.20 -4.21 -14.17
N ALA A 40 -3.91 -5.28 -13.44
CA ALA A 40 -3.45 -6.58 -13.95
C ALA A 40 -4.38 -7.69 -13.44
N THR A 41 -4.08 -8.96 -13.75
CA THR A 41 -4.75 -10.05 -13.04
C THR A 41 -4.43 -9.93 -11.55
N LEU A 42 -5.44 -9.98 -10.69
CA LEU A 42 -5.27 -9.79 -9.24
C LEU A 42 -4.18 -10.71 -8.66
N ASP A 43 -4.09 -11.96 -9.10
CA ASP A 43 -3.08 -12.91 -8.60
C ASP A 43 -1.65 -12.48 -8.96
N LYS A 44 -1.44 -11.91 -10.16
CA LYS A 44 -0.15 -11.37 -10.56
C LYS A 44 0.20 -10.14 -9.73
N ALA A 45 -0.75 -9.23 -9.55
CA ALA A 45 -0.55 -8.01 -8.76
C ALA A 45 -0.27 -8.34 -7.27
N LEU A 46 -0.91 -9.36 -6.72
CA LEU A 46 -0.62 -9.85 -5.37
C LEU A 46 0.78 -10.46 -5.27
N ALA A 47 1.23 -11.22 -6.28
CA ALA A 47 2.60 -11.74 -6.31
C ALA A 47 3.65 -10.61 -6.40
N GLU A 48 3.38 -9.56 -7.19
CA GLU A 48 4.22 -8.36 -7.25
C GLU A 48 4.26 -7.62 -5.90
N LEU A 49 3.12 -7.51 -5.22
CA LEU A 49 3.04 -6.91 -3.89
C LEU A 49 3.85 -7.70 -2.85
N GLU A 50 3.77 -9.03 -2.87
CA GLU A 50 4.59 -9.89 -2.00
C GLU A 50 6.08 -9.72 -2.28
N ALA A 51 6.48 -9.67 -3.55
CA ALA A 51 7.88 -9.46 -3.94
C ALA A 51 8.38 -8.09 -3.48
N ALA A 52 7.57 -7.04 -3.66
CA ALA A 52 7.88 -5.70 -3.18
C ALA A 52 8.04 -5.67 -1.65
N ALA A 53 7.13 -6.31 -0.91
CA ALA A 53 7.20 -6.39 0.56
C ALA A 53 8.48 -7.11 1.02
N LYS A 54 8.89 -8.19 0.35
CA LYS A 54 10.12 -8.91 0.68
C LYS A 54 11.38 -8.08 0.40
N ALA A 55 11.40 -7.32 -0.69
CA ALA A 55 12.55 -6.47 -1.04
C ALA A 55 12.65 -5.22 -0.14
N GLN A 56 11.51 -4.59 0.15
CA GLN A 56 11.44 -3.27 0.79
C GLN A 56 11.06 -3.33 2.27
N GLY A 57 10.79 -4.54 2.81
CA GLY A 57 10.33 -4.78 4.19
C GLY A 57 8.85 -4.52 4.40
N ALA A 58 8.23 -3.65 3.60
CA ALA A 58 6.79 -3.43 3.54
C ALA A 58 6.41 -3.00 2.12
N ALA A 59 5.17 -3.25 1.74
CA ALA A 59 4.57 -2.71 0.53
C ALA A 59 3.06 -2.51 0.74
N ILE A 60 2.50 -1.50 0.07
CA ILE A 60 1.10 -1.14 0.17
C ILE A 60 0.45 -1.33 -1.21
N GLY A 61 -0.57 -2.18 -1.24
CA GLY A 61 -1.42 -2.40 -2.41
C GLY A 61 -2.76 -1.70 -2.28
N VAL A 62 -3.30 -1.20 -3.39
CA VAL A 62 -4.65 -0.60 -3.45
C VAL A 62 -5.52 -1.38 -4.43
N ALA A 63 -6.76 -1.64 -4.02
CA ALA A 63 -7.80 -2.24 -4.86
C ALA A 63 -9.13 -1.52 -4.67
N LYS A 64 -9.98 -1.56 -5.69
CA LYS A 64 -11.39 -1.19 -5.54
C LYS A 64 -12.14 -2.29 -4.79
N ALA A 65 -13.08 -1.86 -3.94
CA ALA A 65 -13.91 -2.74 -3.12
C ALA A 65 -15.05 -3.40 -3.93
N GLU A 66 -14.71 -4.13 -4.98
CA GLU A 66 -15.67 -4.92 -5.74
C GLU A 66 -15.96 -6.25 -5.03
N PRO A 67 -17.20 -6.80 -5.10
CA PRO A 67 -17.60 -7.99 -4.34
C PRO A 67 -16.68 -9.21 -4.51
N GLY A 68 -16.07 -9.40 -5.68
CA GLY A 68 -15.12 -10.49 -5.94
C GLY A 68 -13.69 -10.22 -5.44
N THR A 69 -13.27 -8.96 -5.42
CA THR A 69 -11.90 -8.55 -5.07
C THR A 69 -11.64 -8.71 -3.58
N ALA A 70 -12.58 -8.29 -2.73
CA ALA A 70 -12.45 -8.41 -1.29
C ALA A 70 -12.29 -9.87 -0.83
N LYS A 71 -13.08 -10.80 -1.40
CA LYS A 71 -12.97 -12.23 -1.09
C LYS A 71 -11.60 -12.79 -1.47
N ARG A 72 -11.11 -12.48 -2.68
CA ARG A 72 -9.81 -12.98 -3.15
C ARG A 72 -8.65 -12.43 -2.33
N ILE A 73 -8.71 -11.17 -1.90
CA ILE A 73 -7.73 -10.58 -0.98
C ILE A 73 -7.79 -11.28 0.37
N ALA A 74 -8.97 -11.63 0.88
CA ALA A 74 -9.09 -12.36 2.14
C ALA A 74 -8.49 -13.78 2.04
N ASP A 75 -8.76 -14.50 0.95
CA ASP A 75 -8.19 -15.84 0.70
C ASP A 75 -6.65 -15.74 0.57
N TRP A 76 -6.14 -14.74 -0.15
CA TRP A 76 -4.70 -14.46 -0.24
C TRP A 76 -4.06 -14.12 1.12
N ALA A 77 -4.72 -13.29 1.93
CA ALA A 77 -4.23 -12.87 3.23
C ALA A 77 -4.04 -14.06 4.18
N GLY A 78 -4.89 -15.09 4.07
CA GLY A 78 -4.74 -16.34 4.82
C GLY A 78 -3.48 -17.14 4.46
N SER A 79 -2.87 -16.90 3.31
CA SER A 79 -1.62 -17.56 2.88
C SER A 79 -0.33 -16.84 3.27
N LEU A 80 -0.42 -15.63 3.85
CA LEU A 80 0.75 -14.77 4.04
C LEU A 80 1.72 -15.27 5.10
N GLU A 81 1.20 -15.85 6.19
CA GLU A 81 2.01 -16.32 7.31
C GLU A 81 2.98 -17.43 6.87
N GLU A 82 2.50 -18.39 6.07
CA GLU A 82 3.31 -19.45 5.47
C GLU A 82 4.41 -18.90 4.55
N LYS A 83 4.21 -17.70 4.00
CA LYS A 83 5.16 -17.00 3.12
C LYS A 83 6.11 -16.06 3.89
N GLY A 84 6.02 -16.03 5.22
CA GLY A 84 6.81 -15.13 6.08
C GLY A 84 6.38 -13.66 5.99
N LEU A 85 5.12 -13.39 5.62
CA LEU A 85 4.55 -12.06 5.49
C LEU A 85 3.38 -11.89 6.46
N VAL A 86 3.10 -10.65 6.85
CA VAL A 86 1.96 -10.30 7.70
C VAL A 86 1.20 -9.12 7.10
N LEU A 87 -0.12 -9.23 7.02
CA LEU A 87 -0.98 -8.13 6.64
C LEU A 87 -1.19 -7.21 7.85
N VAL A 88 -0.91 -5.93 7.68
CA VAL A 88 -1.04 -4.93 8.74
C VAL A 88 -1.92 -3.76 8.29
N PRO A 89 -2.53 -2.99 9.22
CA PRO A 89 -3.19 -1.74 8.86
C PRO A 89 -2.20 -0.79 8.18
N VAL A 90 -2.67 -0.06 7.17
CA VAL A 90 -1.83 0.86 6.36
C VAL A 90 -1.05 1.87 7.22
N SER A 91 -1.64 2.32 8.32
CA SER A 91 -0.96 3.25 9.24
C SER A 91 0.27 2.65 9.93
N ALA A 92 0.30 1.32 10.14
CA ALA A 92 1.47 0.63 10.67
C ALA A 92 2.55 0.44 9.58
N ALA A 93 2.14 0.13 8.35
CA ALA A 93 3.06 0.00 7.22
C ALA A 93 3.79 1.32 6.90
N MET A 94 3.08 2.45 6.93
CA MET A 94 3.66 3.78 6.65
C MET A 94 4.61 4.27 7.75
N ARG A 95 4.41 3.85 9.00
CA ARG A 95 5.30 4.17 10.13
C ARG A 95 6.51 3.25 10.23
N SER A 96 6.57 2.18 9.43
CA SER A 96 7.70 1.26 9.44
C SER A 96 8.93 1.97 8.87
N PRO A 97 10.06 2.00 9.58
CA PRO A 97 11.19 2.87 9.24
C PRO A 97 11.87 2.36 7.97
N ARG A 98 11.58 3.01 6.85
CA ARG A 98 12.47 3.12 5.68
C ARG A 98 12.07 4.30 4.80
N GLN A 99 12.35 5.49 5.30
CA GLN A 99 12.77 6.60 4.45
C GLN A 99 14.23 6.89 4.82
N SER A 100 15.15 6.51 3.94
CA SER A 100 16.56 6.91 3.97
C SER A 100 16.95 7.25 2.54
#